data_AF-A0A8H6U552-F1
#
_entry.id   AF-A0A8H6U552-F1
#
_cell.length_a   1.000
_cell.length_b   1.000
_cell.length_c   1.000
_cell.angle_alpha   90.00
_cell.angle_beta   90.00
_cell.angle_gamma   90.00
#
_symmetry.space_group_name_H-M   'P 1'
#
loop_
_entity.id
_entity.type
_entity.pdbx_description
1 polymer ?
#
loop_
_entity_poly.entity_id
_entity_poly.type
_entity_poly.pdbx_seq_one_letter_code
_entity_poly.pdbx_strand_id
1 'polypeptide(L)' 'MRAVFAIVTLLAAAVSARFDGPCKDTVCGDSSVNCEADGMVCVPFPSVDVEKRIGCTCSVA' A
#
# COMPACT_ATOMS: atom_id res chain seq x y z
N MET A 1 20.62 42.97 18.76
CA MET A 1 20.93 42.28 17.49
C MET A 1 19.88 41.19 17.30
N ARG A 2 19.00 41.37 16.32
CA ARG A 2 17.84 40.50 16.05
C ARG A 2 18.34 39.21 15.40
N ALA A 3 18.48 38.15 16.20
CA ALA A 3 18.79 36.82 15.67
C ALA A 3 17.54 36.30 14.94
N VAL A 4 17.57 36.43 13.61
CA VAL A 4 16.61 35.84 12.69
C VAL A 4 16.83 34.34 12.75
N PHE A 5 15.98 33.64 13.50
CA PHE A 5 15.97 32.18 13.52
C PHE A 5 15.47 31.70 12.15
N ALA A 6 16.40 31.19 11.35
CA ALA A 6 16.12 30.57 10.07
C ALA A 6 15.22 29.36 10.30
N ILE A 7 13.97 29.46 9.85
CA ILE A 7 12.99 28.39 9.88
C ILE A 7 13.38 27.42 8.77
N VAL A 8 14.14 26.38 9.12
CA VAL A 8 14.45 25.28 8.20
C VAL A 8 13.17 24.46 8.06
N THR A 9 12.42 24.71 6.99
CA THR A 9 11.26 23.90 6.61
C THR A 9 11.74 22.53 6.18
N LEU A 10 11.66 21.57 7.10
CA LEU A 10 11.79 20.14 6.82
C LEU A 10 10.62 19.71 5.92
N LEU A 11 10.85 19.67 4.61
CA LEU A 11 9.99 18.95 3.68
C LEU A 11 10.14 17.46 4.01
N ALA A 12 9.31 16.96 4.92
CA ALA A 12 9.08 15.54 5.07
C ALA A 12 8.51 15.03 3.75
N ALA A 13 9.36 14.39 2.94
CA ALA A 13 8.93 13.66 1.77
C ALA A 13 7.97 12.56 2.27
N ALA A 14 6.67 12.80 2.11
CA ALA A 14 5.66 11.78 2.26
C ALA A 14 5.86 10.79 1.11
N VAL A 15 6.83 9.87 1.26
CA VAL A 15 6.87 8.65 0.47
C VAL A 15 5.56 7.95 0.80
N SER A 16 4.59 8.05 -0.11
CA SER A 16 3.40 7.21 -0.06
C SER A 16 3.90 5.78 0.01
N ALA A 17 3.81 5.14 1.17
CA ALA A 17 4.22 3.76 1.36
C ALA A 17 3.40 2.92 0.37
N ARG A 18 4.02 2.57 -0.76
CA ARG A 18 3.36 1.76 -1.78
C ARG A 18 3.27 0.35 -1.23
N PHE A 19 2.17 -0.32 -1.56
CA PHE A 19 1.90 -1.63 -1.00
C PHE A 19 2.88 -2.64 -1.60
N ASP A 20 3.90 -2.99 -0.82
CA ASP A 20 4.91 -4.01 -1.13
C ASP A 20 4.71 -5.31 -0.33
N GLY A 21 3.64 -5.38 0.46
CA GLY A 21 3.32 -6.55 1.28
C GLY A 21 2.94 -7.77 0.43
N PRO A 22 3.13 -9.00 0.95
CA PRO A 22 2.64 -10.20 0.29
C PRO A 22 1.10 -10.22 0.29
N CYS A 23 0.50 -10.42 -0.88
CA CYS A 23 -0.93 -10.75 -0.99
C CYS A 23 -1.14 -12.18 -0.50
N LYS A 24 -1.92 -12.35 0.58
CA LYS A 24 -2.18 -13.65 1.19
C LYS A 24 -3.67 -13.97 1.08
N ASP A 25 -3.99 -15.12 0.49
CA ASP A 25 -5.37 -15.48 0.15
C ASP A 25 -6.33 -15.51 1.34
N THR A 26 -5.82 -15.88 2.52
CA THR A 26 -6.61 -15.95 3.75
C THR A 26 -6.81 -14.59 4.44
N VAL A 27 -6.02 -13.57 4.10
CA VAL A 27 -6.03 -12.24 4.73
C VAL A 27 -5.70 -11.18 3.67
N CYS A 28 -6.61 -11.01 2.71
CA CYS A 28 -6.40 -10.19 1.52
C CYS A 28 -6.87 -8.74 1.71
N GLY A 29 -6.00 -7.79 1.34
CA GLY A 29 -6.29 -6.37 1.36
C GLY A 29 -6.46 -5.80 2.77
N ASP A 30 -6.83 -4.52 2.85
CA ASP A 30 -7.02 -3.80 4.13
C ASP A 30 -8.15 -4.42 4.97
N SER A 31 -9.20 -4.89 4.31
CA SER A 31 -10.34 -5.54 4.95
C SER A 31 -10.08 -7.00 5.39
N SER A 32 -8.85 -7.52 5.22
CA SER A 32 -8.45 -8.86 5.69
C SER A 32 -9.40 -9.98 5.24
N VAL A 33 -9.83 -9.92 3.98
CA VAL A 33 -10.82 -10.85 3.40
C VAL A 33 -10.18 -12.21 3.12
N ASN A 34 -10.88 -13.29 3.41
CA ASN A 34 -10.44 -14.64 3.02
C ASN A 34 -10.96 -14.98 1.62
N CYS A 35 -10.15 -14.70 0.59
CA CYS A 35 -10.48 -15.03 -0.80
C CYS A 35 -10.53 -16.53 -1.06
N GLU A 36 -9.74 -17.32 -0.30
CA GLU A 36 -9.68 -18.77 -0.46
C GLU A 36 -11.02 -19.44 -0.10
N ALA A 37 -11.75 -18.89 0.88
CA ALA A 37 -13.08 -19.36 1.26
C ALA A 37 -14.11 -19.25 0.13
N ASP A 38 -13.92 -18.28 -0.77
CA ASP A 38 -14.76 -18.04 -1.94
C ASP A 38 -14.16 -18.68 -3.22
N GLY A 39 -13.06 -19.44 -3.12
CA GLY A 39 -12.37 -20.04 -4.26
C GLY A 39 -11.70 -19.01 -5.18
N MET A 40 -11.43 -17.80 -4.66
CA MET A 40 -10.73 -16.72 -5.34
C MET A 40 -9.26 -16.66 -4.91
N VAL A 41 -8.46 -15.90 -5.66
CA VAL A 41 -7.06 -15.62 -5.35
C VAL A 41 -6.85 -14.15 -5.01
N CYS A 42 -5.95 -13.88 -4.08
CA CYS A 42 -5.58 -12.54 -3.66
C CYS A 42 -4.47 -12.01 -4.58
N VAL A 43 -4.81 -11.03 -5.41
CA VAL A 43 -3.92 -10.47 -6.43
C VAL A 43 -3.57 -9.01 -6.15
N PRO A 44 -2.42 -8.52 -6.62
CA PRO A 44 -2.08 -7.11 -6.53
C PRO A 44 -3.06 -6.24 -7.31
N PHE A 45 -3.49 -5.13 -6.73
CA PHE A 45 -4.44 -4.19 -7.33
C PHE A 45 -3.89 -2.75 -7.34
N PRO A 46 -4.21 -1.93 -8.36
CA PRO A 46 -4.88 -2.25 -9.63
C PRO A 46 -3.94 -2.86 -10.69
N SER A 47 -2.64 -2.87 -10.44
CA SER A 47 -1.63 -3.43 -11.35
C SER A 47 -0.71 -4.38 -10.59
N VAL A 48 -0.10 -5.30 -11.34
CA VAL A 48 1.00 -6.14 -10.86
C VAL A 48 2.33 -5.38 -10.80
N ASP A 49 2.46 -4.18 -11.36
CA ASP A 49 3.67 -3.38 -11.22
C ASP A 49 3.81 -2.88 -9.78
N VAL A 50 4.91 -3.19 -9.09
CA VAL A 50 5.15 -2.77 -7.69
C VAL A 50 4.94 -1.27 -7.48
N GLU A 51 5.36 -0.46 -8.46
CA GLU A 51 5.23 0.99 -8.40
C GLU A 51 3.78 1.50 -8.51
N LYS A 52 2.87 0.69 -9.05
CA LYS A 52 1.45 1.05 -9.24
C LYS A 52 0.51 0.27 -8.31
N ARG A 53 1.04 -0.66 -7.50
CA ARG A 53 0.27 -1.40 -6.49
C ARG A 53 -0.14 -0.46 -5.37
N ILE A 54 -1.44 -0.45 -5.08
CA ILE A 54 -2.01 0.26 -3.93
C ILE A 54 -2.45 -0.71 -2.83
N GLY A 55 -2.60 -2.00 -3.15
CA GLY A 55 -3.06 -3.02 -2.23
C GLY A 55 -3.21 -4.37 -2.90
N CYS A 56 -3.98 -5.25 -2.27
CA CYS A 56 -4.46 -6.50 -2.85
C CYS A 56 -5.98 -6.51 -2.90
N THR A 57 -6.54 -7.29 -3.82
CA THR A 57 -7.96 -7.59 -3.91
C THR A 57 -8.18 -9.07 -4.19
N CYS A 58 -9.33 -9.60 -3.81
CA CYS A 58 -9.77 -10.90 -4.33
C CYS A 58 -10.11 -10.75 -5.81
N SER A 59 -9.67 -11.70 -6.62
CA SER A 59 -10.11 -11.87 -8.01
C SER A 59 -10.22 -13.34 -8.34
N VAL A 60 -11.04 -13.64 -9.35
CA VAL A 60 -11.04 -14.96 -9.97
C VAL A 60 -9.70 -15.16 -10.68
N ALA A 61 -9.09 -16.33 -10.48
CA ALA A 61 -7.84 -16.72 -11.13
C ALA A 61 -7.99 -16.83 -12.65
#